data_AF-W6VUI6-F1
#
_entry.id   AF-W6VUI6-F1
#
_cell.length_a   1.000
_cell.length_b   1.000
_cell.length_c   1.000
_cell.angle_alpha   90.00
_cell.angle_beta   90.00
_cell.angle_gamma   90.00
#
_symmetry.space_group_name_H-M   'P 1'
#
loop_
_entity.id
_entity.type
_entity.pdbx_description
1 polymer ?
#
loop_
_entity_poly.entity_id
_entity_poly.type
_entity_poly.pdbx_seq_one_letter_code
_entity_poly.pdbx_strand_id
1 'polypeptide(L)'
;MTSISAIEPAALLILQQANARPEETDEDKEKKADLVQVANGITGEPAEETLKAAFSVSLAFMELDAKGELAAEAMKFIDSDQFKVTDLTVKETLKQLISENGWEFMQLVKQQQEAHDGAISRENLFAIVLPQMIVKNRDRFTEDEIELSVKFEDKSGIIVFIPDSKGNSTYRDLMKTIDDEKMNAAKTGDTTALGELYNELGSYIAAWSDAFGFKPEDKPPTFVDVKDILLTSWMPKPAF
;
A
#
# COMPACT_ATOMS: atom_id res chain seq x y z
N MET A 1 62.22 -16.32 0.64
CA MET A 1 61.03 -16.87 -0.04
C MET A 1 59.98 -17.14 1.02
N THR A 2 58.88 -16.40 0.98
CA THR A 2 57.68 -16.65 1.80
C THR A 2 56.49 -16.35 0.90
N SER A 3 55.83 -17.41 0.43
CA SER A 3 54.66 -17.33 -0.45
C SER A 3 53.40 -17.30 0.39
N ILE A 4 52.56 -16.28 0.15
CA ILE A 4 51.21 -16.16 0.68
C ILE A 4 50.30 -17.01 -0.21
N SER A 5 49.68 -18.05 0.34
CA SER A 5 48.61 -18.79 -0.34
C SER A 5 47.28 -18.14 -0.03
N ALA A 6 46.59 -17.69 -1.08
CA ALA A 6 45.27 -17.10 -1.03
C ALA A 6 44.22 -18.14 -0.60
N ILE A 7 43.35 -17.75 0.32
CA ILE A 7 42.11 -18.46 0.66
C ILE A 7 41.04 -17.83 -0.23
N GLU A 8 40.56 -18.56 -1.23
CA GLU A 8 39.34 -18.20 -1.94
C GLU A 8 38.12 -18.63 -1.08
N PRO A 9 37.21 -17.71 -0.71
CA PRO A 9 36.05 -18.06 0.09
C PRO A 9 34.95 -18.71 -0.76
N ALA A 10 34.39 -19.80 -0.23
CA ALA A 10 33.29 -20.60 -0.78
C ALA A 10 32.03 -19.81 -1.22
N ALA A 11 31.95 -18.51 -0.90
CA ALA A 11 30.90 -17.60 -1.35
C ALA A 11 30.84 -17.44 -2.89
N LEU A 12 31.98 -17.57 -3.60
CA LEU A 12 32.00 -17.46 -5.06
C LEU A 12 31.38 -18.67 -5.76
N LEU A 13 31.46 -19.87 -5.15
CA LEU A 13 30.87 -21.10 -5.69
C LEU A 13 29.34 -21.09 -5.65
N ILE A 14 28.75 -20.50 -4.60
CA ILE A 14 27.29 -20.40 -4.44
C ILE A 14 26.69 -19.42 -5.45
N LEU A 15 27.38 -18.29 -5.71
CA LEU A 15 26.94 -17.32 -6.71
C LEU A 15 27.04 -17.87 -8.15
N GLN A 16 27.97 -18.79 -8.42
CA GLN A 16 28.11 -19.40 -9.74
C GLN A 16 26.95 -20.36 -10.07
N GLN A 17 26.36 -21.02 -9.05
CA GLN A 17 25.20 -21.89 -9.22
C GLN A 17 23.89 -21.12 -9.46
N ALA A 18 23.79 -19.87 -8.98
CA ALA A 18 22.56 -19.07 -9.11
C ALA A 18 22.32 -18.48 -10.51
N ASN A 19 23.32 -18.46 -11.40
CA ASN A 19 23.23 -17.84 -12.73
C ASN A 19 22.85 -18.79 -13.88
N ALA A 20 22.60 -20.07 -13.60
CA ALA A 20 22.06 -20.99 -14.60
C ALA A 20 20.53 -21.06 -14.45
N ARG A 21 19.80 -20.43 -15.37
CA ARG A 21 18.34 -20.65 -15.52
C ARG A 21 18.07 -22.15 -15.69
N PRO A 22 17.13 -22.77 -14.97
CA PRO A 22 16.65 -24.09 -15.32
C PRO A 22 15.44 -23.98 -16.25
N GLU A 23 15.48 -24.72 -17.36
CA GLU A 23 14.27 -25.26 -17.98
C GLU A 23 13.64 -26.24 -16.99
N GLU A 24 12.34 -26.13 -16.75
CA GLU A 24 11.59 -27.04 -15.89
C GLU A 24 11.58 -28.45 -16.50
N THR A 25 12.19 -29.41 -15.79
CA THR A 25 11.92 -30.83 -15.97
C THR A 25 11.73 -31.49 -14.61
N ASP A 26 10.99 -32.60 -14.59
CA ASP A 26 10.44 -33.33 -13.44
C ASP A 26 11.44 -33.74 -12.31
N GLU A 27 12.72 -33.37 -12.41
CA GLU A 27 13.75 -33.54 -11.37
C GLU A 27 13.58 -32.61 -10.14
N ASP A 28 12.74 -31.56 -10.21
CA ASP A 28 12.57 -30.63 -9.07
C ASP A 28 11.82 -31.25 -7.87
N LYS A 29 11.17 -32.41 -8.03
CA LYS A 29 10.67 -33.20 -6.90
C LYS A 29 11.76 -34.05 -6.24
N GLU A 30 12.79 -34.46 -6.98
CA GLU A 30 13.93 -35.21 -6.42
C GLU A 30 14.89 -34.28 -5.66
N LYS A 31 15.06 -33.02 -6.07
CA LYS A 31 15.85 -32.04 -5.29
C LYS A 31 15.21 -31.63 -3.96
N LYS A 32 13.87 -31.74 -3.83
CA LYS A 32 13.18 -31.61 -2.54
C LYS A 32 13.47 -32.79 -1.60
N ALA A 33 13.76 -33.98 -2.14
CA ALA A 33 14.14 -35.15 -1.35
C ALA A 33 15.63 -35.13 -0.99
N ASP A 34 16.48 -34.55 -1.84
CA ASP A 34 17.94 -34.55 -1.65
C ASP A 34 18.40 -33.59 -0.53
N LEU A 35 17.70 -32.45 -0.31
CA LEU A 35 17.94 -31.60 0.88
C LEU A 35 17.58 -32.30 2.20
N VAL A 36 16.66 -33.27 2.17
CA VAL A 36 16.34 -34.10 3.35
C VAL A 36 17.35 -35.24 3.51
N GLN A 37 17.99 -35.70 2.43
CA GLN A 37 19.03 -36.74 2.50
C GLN A 37 20.42 -36.21 2.90
N VAL A 38 20.79 -34.97 2.55
CA VAL A 38 22.01 -34.35 3.07
C VAL A 38 21.97 -34.21 4.60
N ALA A 39 20.77 -34.16 5.21
CA ALA A 39 20.57 -34.15 6.65
C ALA A 39 20.67 -35.54 7.34
N ASN A 40 20.50 -36.64 6.61
CA ASN A 40 20.41 -37.99 7.21
C ASN A 40 21.68 -38.86 7.01
N GLY A 41 22.71 -38.36 6.31
CA GLY A 41 23.95 -39.08 6.04
C GLY A 41 25.13 -38.75 6.97
N ILE A 42 25.00 -37.73 7.82
CA ILE A 42 26.08 -37.26 8.70
C ILE A 42 25.65 -37.51 10.14
N THR A 43 26.24 -38.51 10.77
CA THR A 43 26.11 -38.76 12.21
C THR A 43 26.75 -37.60 12.98
N GLY A 44 25.95 -36.57 13.24
CA GLY A 44 26.25 -35.43 14.08
C GLY A 44 25.08 -34.47 13.95
N GLU A 45 24.45 -34.07 15.05
CA GLU A 45 23.42 -33.04 15.04
C GLU A 45 23.87 -31.87 14.16
N PRO A 46 23.03 -31.39 13.23
CA PRO A 46 23.41 -30.27 12.39
C PRO A 46 23.83 -29.10 13.28
N ALA A 47 25.03 -28.57 13.04
CA ALA A 47 25.58 -27.48 13.84
C ALA A 47 24.56 -26.33 13.89
N GLU A 48 24.44 -25.69 15.04
CA GLU A 48 23.43 -24.66 15.33
C GLU A 48 23.43 -23.55 14.27
N GLU A 49 24.59 -23.23 13.67
CA GLU A 49 24.71 -22.26 12.59
C GLU A 49 24.03 -22.71 11.28
N THR A 50 24.04 -24.01 10.98
CA THR A 50 23.39 -24.57 9.77
C THR A 50 21.87 -24.55 9.91
N LEU A 51 21.35 -24.84 11.11
CA LEU A 51 19.94 -24.70 11.41
C LEU A 51 19.50 -23.23 11.35
N LYS A 52 20.26 -22.31 11.95
CA LYS A 52 19.98 -20.86 11.88
C LYS A 52 19.97 -20.37 10.42
N ALA A 53 20.94 -20.78 9.61
CA ALA A 53 20.97 -20.43 8.18
C ALA A 53 19.75 -20.97 7.43
N ALA A 54 19.36 -22.24 7.65
CA ALA A 54 18.18 -22.83 7.04
C ALA A 54 16.88 -22.14 7.46
N PHE A 55 16.74 -21.75 8.74
CA PHE A 55 15.61 -20.96 9.22
C PHE A 55 15.60 -19.55 8.61
N SER A 56 16.74 -18.86 8.55
CA SER A 56 16.83 -17.54 7.92
C SER A 56 16.48 -17.57 6.43
N VAL A 57 16.93 -18.61 5.71
CA VAL A 57 16.57 -18.81 4.30
C VAL A 57 15.08 -19.10 4.16
N SER A 58 14.50 -19.94 5.01
CA SER A 58 13.07 -20.26 5.00
C SER A 58 12.21 -19.03 5.32
N LEU A 59 12.63 -18.20 6.29
CA LEU A 59 11.99 -16.93 6.61
C LEU A 59 12.07 -15.95 5.43
N ALA A 60 13.23 -15.85 4.78
CA ALA A 60 13.39 -15.01 3.59
C ALA A 60 12.48 -15.45 2.44
N PHE A 61 12.32 -16.77 2.22
CA PHE A 61 11.37 -17.30 1.25
C PHE A 61 9.91 -17.03 1.64
N MET A 62 9.53 -17.20 2.91
CA MET A 62 8.19 -16.86 3.40
C MET A 62 7.88 -15.36 3.25
N GLU A 63 8.85 -14.49 3.50
CA GLU A 63 8.69 -13.04 3.28
C GLU A 63 8.57 -12.67 1.79
N LEU A 64 9.28 -13.39 0.90
CA LEU A 64 9.17 -13.21 -0.54
C LEU A 64 7.81 -13.70 -1.07
N ASP A 65 7.31 -14.83 -0.59
CA ASP A 65 5.99 -15.36 -0.95
C ASP A 65 4.87 -14.43 -0.46
N ALA A 66 4.96 -13.97 0.80
CA ALA A 66 4.02 -12.99 1.35
C ALA A 66 4.06 -11.64 0.59
N LYS A 67 5.23 -11.22 0.12
CA LYS A 67 5.38 -10.03 -0.74
C LYS A 67 4.68 -10.24 -2.08
N GLY A 68 4.87 -11.40 -2.71
CA GLY A 68 4.24 -11.73 -3.99
C GLY A 68 2.72 -11.79 -3.88
N GLU A 69 2.21 -12.44 -2.83
CA GLU A 69 0.79 -12.57 -2.56
C GLU A 69 0.15 -11.20 -2.32
N LEU A 70 0.76 -10.36 -1.48
CA LEU A 70 0.21 -9.04 -1.14
C LEU A 70 0.20 -8.08 -2.34
N ALA A 71 1.26 -8.10 -3.15
CA ALA A 71 1.30 -7.34 -4.39
C ALA A 71 0.20 -7.80 -5.36
N ALA A 72 0.00 -9.12 -5.50
CA ALA A 72 -1.05 -9.68 -6.35
C ALA A 72 -2.47 -9.33 -5.85
N GLU A 73 -2.70 -9.36 -4.53
CA GLU A 73 -3.95 -8.90 -3.93
C GLU A 73 -4.21 -7.42 -4.21
N ALA A 74 -3.20 -6.56 -4.05
CA ALA A 74 -3.32 -5.14 -4.33
C ALA A 74 -3.64 -4.86 -5.80
N MET A 75 -3.01 -5.58 -6.74
CA MET A 75 -3.33 -5.47 -8.16
C MET A 75 -4.78 -5.87 -8.46
N LYS A 76 -5.26 -6.98 -7.89
CA LYS A 76 -6.67 -7.40 -8.00
C LYS A 76 -7.61 -6.36 -7.42
N PHE A 77 -7.24 -5.75 -6.29
CA PHE A 77 -8.03 -4.71 -5.65
C PHE A 77 -8.13 -3.46 -6.52
N ILE A 78 -7.02 -3.01 -7.12
CA ILE A 78 -6.98 -1.87 -8.05
C ILE A 78 -7.90 -2.11 -9.26
N ASP A 79 -7.94 -3.35 -9.77
CA ASP A 79 -8.79 -3.73 -10.90
C ASP A 79 -10.25 -4.01 -10.51
N SER A 80 -10.57 -4.03 -9.21
CA SER A 80 -11.93 -4.26 -8.72
C SER A 80 -12.85 -3.05 -8.88
N ASP A 81 -14.16 -3.29 -8.76
CA ASP A 81 -15.18 -2.23 -8.72
C ASP A 81 -15.14 -1.41 -7.43
N GLN A 82 -14.44 -1.89 -6.39
CA GLN A 82 -14.29 -1.19 -5.11
C GLN A 82 -13.33 -0.01 -5.23
N PHE A 83 -12.34 -0.10 -6.12
CA PHE A 83 -11.34 0.94 -6.34
C PHE A 83 -11.67 1.74 -7.61
N LYS A 84 -11.98 3.02 -7.45
CA LYS A 84 -12.21 3.92 -8.58
C LYS A 84 -11.31 5.14 -8.49
N VAL A 85 -11.00 5.69 -9.67
CA VAL A 85 -10.17 6.87 -9.87
C VAL A 85 -10.78 7.66 -11.01
N THR A 86 -10.61 8.98 -11.01
CA THR A 86 -11.06 9.84 -12.11
C THR A 86 -10.24 9.64 -13.38
N ASP A 87 -8.95 9.39 -13.24
CA ASP A 87 -8.03 9.08 -14.33
C ASP A 87 -7.58 7.61 -14.29
N LEU A 88 -7.91 6.85 -15.33
CA LEU A 88 -7.58 5.42 -15.43
C LEU A 88 -6.07 5.16 -15.47
N THR A 89 -5.26 6.12 -15.92
CA THR A 89 -3.79 5.99 -15.93
C THR A 89 -3.22 5.84 -14.52
N VAL A 90 -3.94 6.32 -13.49
CA VAL A 90 -3.58 6.13 -12.08
C VAL A 90 -3.55 4.65 -11.71
N LYS A 91 -4.53 3.85 -12.18
CA LYS A 91 -4.54 2.40 -11.91
C LYS A 91 -3.33 1.71 -12.53
N GLU A 92 -3.01 2.05 -13.77
CA GLU A 92 -1.89 1.47 -14.50
C GLU A 92 -0.55 1.83 -13.83
N THR A 93 -0.38 3.10 -13.48
CA THR A 93 0.83 3.61 -12.81
C THR A 93 1.00 2.99 -11.42
N LEU A 94 -0.08 2.83 -10.65
CA LEU A 94 -0.03 2.13 -9.36
C LEU A 94 0.39 0.67 -9.50
N LYS A 95 -0.17 -0.07 -10.46
CA LYS A 95 0.20 -1.47 -10.72
C LYS A 95 1.67 -1.59 -11.13
N GLN A 96 2.15 -0.67 -11.97
CA GLN A 96 3.56 -0.60 -12.35
C GLN A 96 4.44 -0.30 -11.12
N LEU A 97 4.07 0.67 -10.29
CA LEU A 97 4.77 1.01 -9.05
C LEU A 97 4.84 -0.16 -8.08
N ILE A 98 3.76 -0.91 -7.88
CA ILE A 98 3.76 -2.08 -7.01
C ILE A 98 4.69 -3.18 -7.57
N SER A 99 4.75 -3.32 -8.89
CA SER A 99 5.62 -4.30 -9.56
C SER A 99 7.10 -3.93 -9.46
N GLU A 100 7.44 -2.65 -9.69
CA GLU A 100 8.81 -2.14 -9.69
C GLU A 100 9.34 -1.91 -8.25
N ASN A 101 8.51 -1.28 -7.42
CA ASN A 101 8.84 -0.83 -6.07
C ASN A 101 8.07 -1.62 -5.00
N GLY A 102 7.85 -2.91 -5.22
CA GLY A 102 7.10 -3.75 -4.28
C GLY A 102 7.64 -3.74 -2.84
N TRP A 103 8.93 -3.42 -2.64
CA TRP A 103 9.48 -3.24 -1.30
C TRP A 103 8.91 -1.99 -0.59
N GLU A 104 8.80 -0.84 -1.28
CA GLU A 104 8.24 0.38 -0.71
C GLU A 104 6.78 0.18 -0.33
N PHE A 105 6.01 -0.44 -1.21
CA PHE A 105 4.63 -0.84 -0.94
C PHE A 105 4.52 -1.71 0.31
N MET A 106 5.38 -2.73 0.45
CA MET A 106 5.41 -3.59 1.63
C MET A 106 5.78 -2.84 2.91
N GLN A 107 6.70 -1.87 2.86
CA GLN A 107 7.05 -1.06 4.03
C GLN A 107 5.86 -0.22 4.50
N LEU A 108 5.12 0.39 3.58
CA LEU A 108 3.90 1.12 3.91
C LEU A 108 2.85 0.19 4.52
N VAL A 109 2.64 -0.99 3.93
CA VAL A 109 1.73 -2.00 4.49
C VAL A 109 2.14 -2.38 5.91
N LYS A 110 3.41 -2.76 6.15
CA LYS A 110 3.90 -3.12 7.48
C LYS A 110 3.71 -1.98 8.49
N GLN A 111 4.05 -0.75 8.10
CA GLN A 111 3.86 0.44 8.94
C GLN A 111 2.40 0.60 9.38
N GLN A 112 1.45 0.46 8.46
CA GLN A 112 0.03 0.59 8.79
C GLN A 112 -0.49 -0.62 9.56
N GLN A 113 0.02 -1.84 9.33
CA GLN A 113 -0.34 -2.99 10.15
C GLN A 113 0.14 -2.83 11.59
N GLU A 114 1.38 -2.40 11.80
CA GLU A 114 1.97 -2.16 13.13
C GLU A 114 1.24 -1.03 13.87
N ALA A 115 0.91 0.07 13.19
CA ALA A 115 0.17 1.19 13.80
C ALA A 115 -1.23 0.79 14.31
N HIS A 116 -1.78 -0.32 13.83
CA HIS A 116 -3.11 -0.81 14.18
C HIS A 116 -3.07 -2.19 14.87
N ASP A 117 -1.95 -2.59 15.48
CA ASP A 117 -1.77 -3.89 16.15
C ASP A 117 -2.16 -5.11 15.28
N GLY A 118 -2.04 -4.99 13.96
CA GLY A 118 -2.46 -6.00 13.00
C GLY A 118 -3.98 -6.16 12.83
N ALA A 119 -4.80 -5.35 13.51
CA ALA A 119 -6.27 -5.43 13.49
C ALA A 119 -6.93 -4.70 12.31
N ILE A 120 -6.14 -4.16 11.38
CA ILE A 120 -6.64 -3.47 10.19
C ILE A 120 -7.00 -4.47 9.07
N SER A 121 -8.18 -4.31 8.47
CA SER A 121 -8.61 -5.12 7.33
C SER A 121 -7.76 -4.83 6.09
N ARG A 122 -7.71 -5.76 5.13
CA ARG A 122 -6.97 -5.55 3.88
C ARG A 122 -7.50 -4.38 3.07
N GLU A 123 -8.82 -4.21 3.02
CA GLU A 123 -9.46 -3.10 2.30
C GLU A 123 -9.07 -1.74 2.90
N ASN A 124 -9.12 -1.63 4.23
CA ASN A 124 -8.71 -0.41 4.93
C ASN A 124 -7.23 -0.12 4.72
N LEU A 125 -6.40 -1.17 4.72
CA LEU A 125 -4.98 -1.06 4.44
C LEU A 125 -4.72 -0.50 3.04
N PHE A 126 -5.39 -1.03 2.01
CA PHE A 126 -5.23 -0.54 0.64
C PHE A 126 -5.82 0.86 0.45
N ALA A 127 -6.91 1.20 1.14
CA ALA A 127 -7.46 2.55 1.16
C ALA A 127 -6.49 3.59 1.72
N ILE A 128 -5.51 3.19 2.54
CA ILE A 128 -4.45 4.07 3.06
C ILE A 128 -3.21 4.03 2.18
N VAL A 129 -2.71 2.82 1.91
CA VAL A 129 -1.40 2.61 1.30
C VAL A 129 -1.38 3.03 -0.16
N LEU A 130 -2.46 2.79 -0.92
CA LEU A 130 -2.48 3.17 -2.34
C LEU A 130 -2.42 4.71 -2.55
N PRO A 131 -3.20 5.54 -1.83
CA PRO A 131 -2.98 6.99 -1.86
C PRO A 131 -1.58 7.42 -1.43
N GLN A 132 -1.00 6.78 -0.40
CA GLN A 132 0.36 7.09 0.04
C GLN A 132 1.41 6.77 -1.03
N MET A 133 1.23 5.66 -1.77
CA MET A 133 2.08 5.32 -2.91
C MET A 133 2.03 6.40 -3.99
N ILE A 134 0.83 6.93 -4.30
CA ILE A 134 0.67 8.04 -5.24
C ILE A 134 1.42 9.28 -4.73
N VAL A 135 1.21 9.68 -3.47
CA VAL A 135 1.86 10.86 -2.89
C VAL A 135 3.39 10.74 -2.89
N LYS A 136 3.93 9.56 -2.56
CA LYS A 136 5.39 9.34 -2.53
C LYS A 136 6.02 9.31 -3.92
N ASN A 137 5.25 8.96 -4.95
CA ASN A 137 5.70 8.84 -6.33
C ASN A 137 4.97 9.85 -7.23
N ARG A 138 4.66 11.04 -6.68
CA ARG A 138 3.76 12.03 -7.29
C ARG A 138 4.21 12.47 -8.69
N ASP A 139 5.51 12.46 -8.95
CA ASP A 139 6.14 12.80 -10.23
C ASP A 139 5.81 11.82 -11.36
N ARG A 140 5.31 10.63 -11.04
CA ARG A 140 4.89 9.61 -12.02
C ARG A 140 3.43 9.74 -12.46
N PHE A 141 2.65 10.60 -11.81
CA PHE A 141 1.24 10.80 -12.08
C PHE A 141 1.01 12.16 -12.77
N THR A 142 -0.21 12.36 -13.30
CA THR A 142 -0.63 13.61 -13.96
C THR A 142 -0.41 14.82 -13.07
N GLU A 143 -0.20 16.01 -13.65
CA GLU A 143 0.07 17.22 -12.85
C GLU A 143 -1.14 17.69 -12.03
N ASP A 144 -2.34 17.23 -12.38
CA ASP A 144 -3.64 17.62 -11.82
C ASP A 144 -3.95 16.95 -10.47
N GLU A 145 -4.99 17.43 -9.79
CA GLU A 145 -5.54 16.75 -8.61
C GLU A 145 -6.04 15.34 -8.98
N ILE A 146 -5.84 14.38 -8.08
CA ILE A 146 -6.30 13.00 -8.27
C ILE A 146 -7.34 12.68 -7.22
N GLU A 147 -8.53 12.31 -7.68
CA GLU A 147 -9.61 11.82 -6.84
C GLU A 147 -9.74 10.31 -7.02
N LEU A 148 -9.75 9.62 -5.89
CA LEU A 148 -9.97 8.19 -5.85
C LEU A 148 -10.98 7.82 -4.79
N SER A 149 -11.69 6.73 -5.01
CA SER A 149 -12.61 6.17 -4.03
C SER A 149 -12.30 4.73 -3.73
N VAL A 150 -12.47 4.36 -2.47
CA VAL A 150 -12.53 2.97 -2.04
C VAL A 150 -13.88 2.69 -1.41
N LYS A 151 -14.61 1.70 -1.95
CA LYS A 151 -15.87 1.22 -1.39
C LYS A 151 -15.65 -0.06 -0.59
N PHE A 152 -16.08 -0.06 0.66
CA PHE A 152 -15.94 -1.18 1.58
C PHE A 152 -17.13 -2.15 1.46
N GLU A 153 -16.95 -3.39 1.89
CA GLU A 153 -18.00 -4.43 1.85
C GLU A 153 -19.30 -4.02 2.57
N ASP A 154 -19.19 -3.22 3.63
CA ASP A 154 -20.34 -2.74 4.42
C ASP A 154 -21.11 -1.58 3.75
N LYS A 155 -20.80 -1.31 2.48
CA LYS A 155 -21.32 -0.23 1.62
C LYS A 155 -20.96 1.18 2.07
N SER A 156 -20.11 1.34 3.09
CA SER A 156 -19.43 2.62 3.30
C SER A 156 -18.25 2.76 2.35
N GLY A 157 -17.53 3.87 2.45
CA GLY A 157 -16.35 4.08 1.64
C GLY A 157 -15.64 5.36 2.01
N ILE A 158 -14.60 5.64 1.25
CA ILE A 158 -13.80 6.83 1.36
C ILE A 158 -13.57 7.41 -0.03
N ILE A 159 -13.59 8.74 -0.12
CA ILE A 159 -13.13 9.49 -1.28
C ILE A 159 -11.94 10.32 -0.82
N VAL A 160 -10.80 10.07 -1.45
CA VAL A 160 -9.51 10.67 -1.12
C VAL A 160 -9.14 11.66 -2.21
N PHE A 161 -8.83 12.89 -1.80
CA PHE A 161 -8.33 13.95 -2.65
C PHE A 161 -6.82 14.05 -2.50
N ILE A 162 -6.10 13.79 -3.59
CA ILE A 162 -4.64 13.86 -3.62
C ILE A 162 -4.27 15.14 -4.38
N PRO A 163 -3.55 16.07 -3.72
CA PRO A 163 -3.19 17.35 -4.32
C PRO A 163 -2.48 17.25 -5.67
N ASP A 164 -2.66 18.29 -6.46
CA ASP A 164 -1.92 18.51 -7.71
C ASP A 164 -0.39 18.54 -7.45
N SER A 165 0.41 18.55 -8.52
CA SER A 165 1.87 18.57 -8.45
C SER A 165 2.46 19.80 -7.74
N LYS A 166 1.68 20.88 -7.62
CA LYS A 166 2.02 22.12 -6.90
C LYS A 166 1.52 22.09 -5.45
N GLY A 167 0.83 21.02 -5.06
CA GLY A 167 0.28 20.80 -3.74
C GLY A 167 -1.09 21.45 -3.52
N ASN A 168 -1.82 21.89 -4.55
CA ASN A 168 -3.17 22.43 -4.42
C ASN A 168 -4.22 21.31 -4.36
N SER A 169 -5.26 21.48 -3.55
CA SER A 169 -6.36 20.51 -3.38
C SER A 169 -7.65 21.28 -3.21
N THR A 170 -8.59 21.05 -4.13
CA THR A 170 -9.87 21.75 -4.18
C THR A 170 -10.67 21.48 -2.91
N TYR A 171 -10.71 20.22 -2.48
CA TYR A 171 -11.40 19.83 -1.26
C TYR A 171 -10.78 20.50 -0.03
N ARG A 172 -9.45 20.51 0.08
CA ARG A 172 -8.78 21.11 1.23
C ARG A 172 -8.96 22.62 1.28
N ASP A 173 -8.91 23.29 0.14
CA ASP A 173 -9.09 24.74 0.07
C ASP A 173 -10.54 25.13 0.42
N LEU A 174 -11.54 24.35 -0.02
CA LEU A 174 -12.93 24.50 0.40
C LEU A 174 -13.10 24.31 1.91
N MET A 175 -12.54 23.24 2.47
CA MET A 175 -12.63 22.98 3.92
C MET A 175 -11.96 24.07 4.75
N LYS A 176 -10.79 24.55 4.31
CA LYS A 176 -10.10 25.67 4.94
C LYS A 176 -10.95 26.95 4.91
N THR A 177 -11.55 27.25 3.75
CA THR A 177 -12.41 28.44 3.59
C THR A 177 -13.63 28.36 4.50
N ILE A 178 -14.25 27.19 4.63
CA ILE A 178 -15.34 26.94 5.59
C ILE A 178 -14.89 27.20 7.03
N ASP A 179 -13.72 26.70 7.43
CA ASP A 179 -13.21 26.90 8.79
C ASP A 179 -12.85 28.36 9.08
N ASP A 180 -12.26 29.06 8.12
CA ASP A 180 -12.00 30.50 8.21
C ASP A 180 -13.32 31.29 8.34
N GLU A 181 -14.34 30.94 7.56
CA GLU A 181 -15.64 31.62 7.62
C GLU A 181 -16.44 31.27 8.87
N LYS A 182 -16.30 30.06 9.44
CA LYS A 182 -16.85 29.74 10.78
C LYS A 182 -16.29 30.69 11.83
N MET A 183 -14.98 30.95 11.81
CA MET A 183 -14.35 31.88 12.73
C MET A 183 -14.81 33.32 12.50
N ASN A 184 -15.06 33.71 11.25
CA ASN A 184 -15.58 35.03 10.92
C ASN A 184 -17.03 35.19 11.40
N ALA A 185 -17.92 34.25 11.08
CA ALA A 185 -19.32 34.24 11.52
C ALA A 185 -19.44 34.27 13.05
N ALA A 186 -18.55 33.58 13.77
CA ALA A 186 -18.51 33.63 15.24
C ALA A 186 -18.15 35.03 15.79
N LYS A 187 -17.39 35.84 15.04
CA LYS A 187 -17.00 37.21 15.41
C LYS A 187 -18.04 38.25 15.01
N THR A 188 -18.63 38.10 13.82
CA THR A 188 -19.50 39.11 13.21
C THR A 188 -20.99 38.84 13.44
N GLY A 189 -21.36 37.59 13.70
CA GLY A 189 -22.75 37.12 13.73
C GLY A 189 -23.38 36.94 12.33
N ASP A 190 -22.64 37.24 11.25
CA ASP A 190 -23.09 37.03 9.88
C ASP A 190 -22.74 35.62 9.41
N THR A 191 -23.76 34.83 9.08
CA THR A 191 -23.62 33.43 8.65
C THR A 191 -23.93 33.22 7.17
N THR A 192 -24.16 34.30 6.40
CA THR A 192 -24.57 34.18 4.98
C THR A 192 -23.51 33.47 4.14
N ALA A 193 -22.26 33.94 4.17
CA ALA A 193 -21.16 33.32 3.43
C ALA A 193 -20.92 31.87 3.88
N LEU A 194 -21.00 31.60 5.20
CA LEU A 194 -20.87 30.25 5.74
C LEU A 194 -21.97 29.32 5.20
N GLY A 195 -23.20 29.81 5.10
CA GLY A 195 -24.32 29.06 4.53
C GLY A 195 -24.12 28.74 3.04
N GLU A 196 -23.60 29.69 2.26
CA GLU A 196 -23.26 29.47 0.85
C GLU A 196 -22.15 28.42 0.68
N LEU A 197 -21.08 28.49 1.48
CA LEU A 197 -19.99 27.51 1.45
C LEU A 197 -20.46 26.10 1.85
N TYR A 198 -21.39 25.97 2.80
CA TYR A 198 -21.96 24.66 3.13
C TYR A 198 -22.85 24.11 2.02
N ASN A 199 -23.57 24.96 1.29
CA ASN A 199 -24.33 24.54 0.12
C ASN A 199 -23.38 24.05 -0.98
N GLU A 200 -22.29 24.77 -1.22
CA GLU A 200 -21.24 24.36 -2.16
C GLU A 200 -20.61 23.03 -1.77
N LEU A 201 -20.24 22.86 -0.49
CA LEU A 201 -19.75 21.58 0.03
C LEU A 201 -20.77 20.44 -0.16
N GLY A 202 -22.06 20.71 0.08
CA GLY A 202 -23.13 19.74 -0.14
C GLY A 202 -23.23 19.32 -1.61
N SER A 203 -23.19 20.27 -2.54
CA SER A 203 -23.18 20.00 -3.98
C SER A 203 -21.91 19.25 -4.42
N TYR A 204 -20.75 19.64 -3.89
CA TYR A 204 -19.46 18.99 -4.14
C TYR A 204 -19.48 17.52 -3.70
N ILE A 205 -19.91 17.26 -2.46
CA ILE A 205 -20.05 15.92 -1.90
C ILE A 205 -21.02 15.07 -2.72
N ALA A 206 -22.16 15.63 -3.10
CA ALA A 206 -23.15 14.91 -3.90
C ALA A 206 -22.61 14.52 -5.28
N ALA A 207 -21.94 15.45 -5.97
CA ALA A 207 -21.38 15.22 -7.30
C ALA A 207 -20.32 14.10 -7.28
N TRP A 208 -19.40 14.13 -6.30
CA TRP A 208 -18.36 13.12 -6.18
C TRP A 208 -18.90 11.76 -5.72
N SER A 209 -19.88 11.75 -4.81
CA SER A 209 -20.54 10.52 -4.41
C SER A 209 -21.19 9.82 -5.61
N ASP A 210 -21.89 10.59 -6.46
CA ASP A 210 -22.52 10.08 -7.68
C ASP A 210 -21.48 9.61 -8.71
N ALA A 211 -20.43 10.41 -8.95
CA ALA A 211 -19.34 10.07 -9.87
C ALA A 211 -18.65 8.74 -9.50
N PHE A 212 -18.49 8.48 -8.19
CA PHE A 212 -17.93 7.23 -7.69
C PHE A 212 -18.97 6.12 -7.46
N GLY A 213 -20.26 6.38 -7.71
CA GLY A 213 -21.34 5.39 -7.66
C GLY A 213 -21.76 4.98 -6.24
N PHE A 214 -21.66 5.90 -5.29
CA PHE A 214 -22.31 5.79 -3.99
C PHE A 214 -23.79 6.14 -4.14
N LYS A 215 -24.66 5.22 -3.72
CA LYS A 215 -26.11 5.40 -3.82
C LYS A 215 -26.66 6.08 -2.57
N PRO A 216 -27.84 6.72 -2.64
CA PRO A 216 -28.48 7.33 -1.46
C PRO A 216 -28.76 6.34 -0.32
N GLU A 217 -28.96 5.06 -0.63
CA GLU A 217 -29.15 3.98 0.35
C GLU A 217 -27.84 3.42 0.93
N ASP A 218 -26.69 3.76 0.36
CA ASP A 218 -25.38 3.38 0.88
C ASP A 218 -25.04 4.24 2.12
N LYS A 219 -24.08 3.77 2.92
CA LYS A 219 -23.55 4.63 3.99
C LYS A 219 -22.76 5.77 3.34
N PRO A 220 -22.90 7.03 3.79
CA PRO A 220 -22.19 8.15 3.20
C PRO A 220 -20.68 7.90 3.19
N PRO A 221 -19.99 8.10 2.06
CA PRO A 221 -18.54 7.97 2.04
C PRO A 221 -17.91 9.09 2.88
N THR A 222 -16.75 8.79 3.45
CA THR A 222 -15.93 9.80 4.12
C THR A 222 -15.11 10.55 3.08
N PHE A 223 -15.15 11.87 3.11
CA PHE A 223 -14.35 12.74 2.23
C PHE A 223 -13.11 13.19 2.98
N VAL A 224 -11.93 13.02 2.38
CA VAL A 224 -10.67 13.32 3.06
C VAL A 224 -9.60 13.83 2.10
N ASP A 225 -8.85 14.86 2.51
CA ASP A 225 -7.58 15.18 1.86
C ASP A 225 -6.56 14.12 2.26
N VAL A 226 -5.69 13.69 1.35
CA VAL A 226 -4.73 12.62 1.62
C VAL A 226 -3.84 12.87 2.85
N LYS A 227 -3.63 14.14 3.24
CA LYS A 227 -2.90 14.49 4.48
C LYS A 227 -3.61 14.05 5.75
N ASP A 228 -4.93 13.99 5.72
CA ASP A 228 -5.79 13.70 6.87
C ASP A 228 -6.32 12.26 6.86
N ILE A 229 -5.91 11.45 5.88
CA ILE A 229 -6.40 10.07 5.68
C ILE A 229 -6.24 9.19 6.93
N LEU A 230 -5.21 9.49 7.74
CA LEU A 230 -4.92 8.75 8.98
C LEU A 230 -5.67 9.27 10.22
N LEU A 231 -6.38 10.40 10.13
CA LEU A 231 -6.98 11.10 11.28
C LEU A 231 -8.51 10.92 11.35
N THR A 232 -9.11 10.40 10.29
CA THR A 232 -10.56 10.36 10.11
C THR A 232 -11.22 9.15 10.73
N SER A 233 -12.50 9.31 11.11
CA SER A 233 -13.29 8.33 11.89
C SER A 233 -13.70 7.05 11.14
N TRP A 234 -13.41 6.94 9.85
CA TRP A 234 -13.71 5.72 9.07
C TRP A 234 -12.81 4.54 9.45
N MET A 235 -11.69 4.81 10.12
CA MET A 235 -10.74 3.78 10.56
C MET A 235 -10.95 3.38 12.01
N PRO A 236 -10.67 2.11 12.36
CA PRO A 236 -10.40 1.73 13.75
C PRO A 236 -9.24 2.58 14.27
N LYS A 237 -9.37 3.16 15.47
CA LYS A 237 -8.30 3.96 16.06
C LYS A 237 -7.03 3.11 16.22
N PRO A 238 -5.83 3.68 15.97
CA PRO A 238 -4.58 3.01 16.27
C PRO A 238 -4.55 2.65 17.76
N ALA A 239 -3.92 1.53 18.09
CA ALA A 239 -3.69 1.16 19.48
C ALA A 239 -2.62 2.11 20.04
N PHE A 240 -2.97 2.81 21.12
CA PHE A 240 -2.07 3.71 21.85
C PHE A 240 -1.59 3.04 23.13
#